data_AF-A0A967QZM4-F1
#
_entry.id   AF-A0A967QZM4-F1
#
_cell.length_a   1.000
_cell.length_b   1.000
_cell.length_c   1.000
_cell.angle_alpha   90.00
_cell.angle_beta   90.00
_cell.angle_gamma   90.00
#
_symmetry.space_group_name_H-M   'P 1'
#
loop_
_entity.id
_entity.type
_entity.pdbx_description
1 polymer ?
#
loop_
_entity_poly.entity_id
_entity_poly.type
_entity_poly.pdbx_seq_one_letter_code
_entity_poly.pdbx_strand_id
1 'polypeptide(L)'
;MFANTLPLLVLGTAAFYGFPRAAALALGMIWIGSGLGVWLTGRESYHIGASGLTHGLMFFTFTMGLLRRDRLSMALAMVVFFLYGGMVWGIFPRQPNISFEYHFWGAVVGLACAFVVYRLDPLPPPRRYGWEEDTEASGSGDDEW
;
A
#
# COMPACT_ATOMS: atom_id res chain seq x y z
N MET A 1 4.51 21.35 10.95
CA MET A 1 3.30 20.79 10.30
C MET A 1 3.52 20.37 8.84
N PHE A 2 4.49 20.92 8.10
CA PHE A 2 4.75 20.53 6.70
C PHE A 2 5.40 19.16 6.46
N ALA A 3 5.98 18.52 7.49
CA ALA A 3 6.70 17.26 7.33
C ALA A 3 5.83 16.09 6.81
N ASN A 4 4.52 16.11 7.08
CA ASN A 4 3.60 15.04 6.66
C ASN A 4 2.80 15.36 5.40
N THR A 5 2.68 16.63 5.01
CA THR A 5 1.85 17.04 3.87
C THR A 5 2.37 16.48 2.55
N LEU A 6 3.67 16.59 2.29
CA LEU A 6 4.28 16.08 1.06
C LEU A 6 4.21 14.54 1.00
N PRO A 7 4.62 13.77 2.04
CA PRO A 7 4.43 12.33 2.04
C PRO A 7 2.97 11.90 1.88
N LEU A 8 2.01 12.55 2.55
CA LEU A 8 0.58 12.24 2.38
C LEU A 8 0.13 12.42 0.93
N LEU A 9 0.54 13.51 0.29
CA LEU A 9 0.18 13.78 -1.09
C LEU A 9 0.79 12.73 -2.03
N VAL A 10 2.08 12.45 -1.91
CA VAL A 10 2.77 11.51 -2.80
C VAL A 10 2.28 10.08 -2.59
N LEU A 11 2.21 9.62 -1.33
CA LEU A 11 1.77 8.28 -0.99
C LEU A 11 0.29 8.08 -1.28
N GLY A 12 -0.55 9.07 -0.95
CA GLY A 12 -1.97 9.05 -1.28
C GLY A 12 -2.19 9.00 -2.78
N THR A 13 -1.50 9.84 -3.55
CA THR A 13 -1.59 9.82 -5.03
C THR A 13 -1.16 8.48 -5.60
N ALA A 14 -0.02 7.94 -5.16
CA ALA A 14 0.45 6.62 -5.60
C ALA A 14 -0.58 5.53 -5.29
N ALA A 15 -1.16 5.57 -4.09
CA ALA A 15 -2.16 4.62 -3.65
C ALA A 15 -3.45 4.67 -4.47
N PHE A 16 -4.04 5.86 -4.61
CA PHE A 16 -5.28 6.04 -5.37
C PHE A 16 -5.09 5.82 -6.87
N TYR A 17 -3.89 6.10 -7.41
CA TYR A 17 -3.56 5.81 -8.80
C TYR A 17 -3.50 4.30 -9.08
N GLY A 18 -2.87 3.52 -8.19
CA GLY A 18 -2.72 2.08 -8.37
C GLY A 18 -3.94 1.25 -8.00
N PHE A 19 -4.67 1.67 -6.96
CA PHE A 19 -5.66 0.83 -6.29
C PHE A 19 -6.77 1.70 -5.65
N PRO A 20 -7.61 2.36 -6.45
CA PRO A 20 -8.56 3.37 -5.97
C PRO A 20 -9.58 2.84 -4.96
N ARG A 21 -10.10 1.62 -5.13
CA ARG A 21 -11.08 1.04 -4.20
C ARG A 21 -10.41 0.62 -2.90
N ALA A 22 -9.28 -0.09 -3.00
CA ALA A 22 -8.53 -0.55 -1.84
C ALA A 22 -7.92 0.63 -1.05
N ALA A 23 -7.44 1.67 -1.73
CA ALA A 23 -6.89 2.87 -1.11
C ALA A 23 -7.94 3.65 -0.31
N ALA A 24 -9.17 3.78 -0.83
CA ALA A 24 -10.26 4.45 -0.11
C ALA A 24 -10.56 3.74 1.23
N LEU A 25 -10.68 2.42 1.21
CA LEU A 25 -10.90 1.62 2.42
C LEU A 25 -9.68 1.66 3.35
N ALA A 26 -8.48 1.51 2.81
CA ALA A 26 -7.25 1.54 3.58
C ALA A 26 -7.07 2.88 4.30
N LEU A 27 -7.38 4.01 3.66
CA LEU A 27 -7.28 5.34 4.29
C LEU A 27 -8.15 5.44 5.55
N GLY A 28 -9.42 5.00 5.46
CA GLY A 28 -10.34 4.98 6.59
C GLY A 28 -9.88 4.02 7.69
N MET A 29 -9.48 2.79 7.31
CA MET A 29 -9.01 1.78 8.27
C MET A 29 -7.72 2.21 8.97
N ILE A 30 -6.75 2.77 8.25
CA ILE A 30 -5.48 3.27 8.82
C ILE A 30 -5.77 4.42 9.78
N TRP A 31 -6.62 5.37 9.41
CA TRP A 31 -6.95 6.50 10.28
C TRP A 31 -7.56 6.03 11.61
N ILE A 32 -8.59 5.18 11.55
CA ILE A 32 -9.29 4.65 12.73
C ILE A 32 -8.37 3.71 13.52
N GLY A 33 -7.74 2.75 12.84
CA GLY A 33 -6.94 1.71 13.47
C GLY A 33 -5.68 2.24 14.13
N SER A 34 -5.01 3.24 13.53
CA SER A 34 -3.84 3.87 14.15
C SER A 34 -4.23 4.69 15.39
N GLY A 35 -5.35 5.43 15.33
CA GLY A 35 -5.90 6.14 16.48
C GLY A 35 -6.30 5.21 17.62
N LEU A 36 -7.01 4.13 17.29
CA LEU A 36 -7.44 3.12 18.28
C LEU A 36 -6.24 2.40 18.91
N GLY A 37 -5.24 2.02 18.10
CA GLY A 37 -4.03 1.38 18.59
C GLY A 37 -3.29 2.26 19.61
N VAL A 38 -3.12 3.55 19.31
CA VAL A 38 -2.49 4.47 20.25
C VAL A 38 -3.34 4.68 21.51
N TRP A 39 -4.66 4.86 21.35
CA TRP A 39 -5.59 4.99 22.48
C TRP A 39 -5.48 3.81 23.46
N LEU A 40 -5.42 2.57 22.94
CA LEU A 40 -5.26 1.36 23.75
C LEU A 40 -3.89 1.28 24.43
N THR A 41 -2.84 1.83 23.81
CA THR A 41 -1.47 1.81 24.36
C THR A 41 -1.12 3.00 25.26
N GLY A 42 -2.09 3.89 25.53
CA GLY A 42 -2.08 4.73 26.73
C GLY A 42 -1.21 6.00 26.71
N ARG A 43 -1.04 6.68 25.57
CA ARG A 43 -0.37 8.00 25.53
C ARG A 43 -1.17 9.07 24.79
N GLU A 44 -1.41 10.19 25.47
CA GLU A 44 -1.83 11.44 24.85
C GLU A 44 -0.64 12.07 24.11
N SER A 45 -0.78 12.40 22.82
CA SER A 45 0.25 13.14 22.08
C SER A 45 -0.42 14.01 21.03
N TYR A 46 -0.11 15.30 20.92
CA TYR A 46 -0.87 16.30 20.16
C TYR A 46 -0.76 16.27 18.60
N HIS A 47 -0.15 15.25 17.98
CA HIS A 47 0.06 15.17 16.52
C HIS A 47 -0.73 14.04 15.82
N ILE A 48 -1.84 13.64 16.44
CA ILE A 48 -2.64 12.44 16.22
C ILE A 48 -3.18 12.34 14.78
N GLY A 49 -2.75 11.32 14.04
CA GLY A 49 -3.42 10.85 12.82
C GLY A 49 -2.61 11.03 11.53
N ALA A 50 -2.03 12.21 11.28
CA ALA A 50 -1.37 12.47 9.99
C ALA A 50 -0.11 11.60 9.77
N SER A 51 0.71 11.39 10.81
CA SER A 51 1.91 10.56 10.70
C SER A 51 1.60 9.05 10.72
N GLY A 52 0.51 8.64 11.38
CA GLY A 52 -0.01 7.27 11.28
C GLY A 52 -0.52 6.96 9.88
N LEU A 53 -1.21 7.92 9.26
CA LEU A 53 -1.65 7.84 7.86
C LEU A 53 -0.48 7.72 6.88
N THR A 54 0.59 8.53 7.03
CA THR A 54 1.75 8.42 6.13
C THR A 54 2.44 7.06 6.25
N HIS A 55 2.69 6.57 7.47
CA HIS A 55 3.29 5.25 7.66
C HIS A 55 2.37 4.15 7.13
N GLY A 56 1.07 4.20 7.46
CA GLY A 56 0.12 3.22 6.97
C GLY A 56 0.02 3.19 5.45
N LEU A 57 -0.03 4.35 4.77
CA LEU A 57 -0.08 4.42 3.31
C LEU A 57 1.22 3.91 2.66
N MET A 58 2.39 4.21 3.24
CA MET A 58 3.68 3.70 2.75
C MET A 58 3.70 2.18 2.82
N PHE A 59 3.42 1.62 3.99
CA PHE A 59 3.42 0.17 4.24
C PHE A 59 2.32 -0.56 3.46
N PHE A 60 1.13 0.04 3.34
CA PHE A 60 0.03 -0.47 2.50
C PHE A 60 0.45 -0.53 1.04
N THR A 61 0.95 0.56 0.46
CA THR A 61 1.33 0.64 -0.96
C THR A 61 2.46 -0.33 -1.29
N PHE A 62 3.48 -0.39 -0.43
CA PHE A 62 4.58 -1.33 -0.60
C PHE A 62 4.08 -2.79 -0.58
N THR A 63 3.23 -3.14 0.39
CA THR A 63 2.67 -4.48 0.54
C THR A 63 1.73 -4.83 -0.63
N MET A 64 0.94 -3.88 -1.12
CA MET A 64 0.10 -4.06 -2.32
C MET A 64 0.93 -4.44 -3.55
N GLY A 65 2.10 -3.82 -3.74
CA GLY A 65 3.06 -4.22 -4.77
C GLY A 65 3.48 -5.68 -4.64
N LEU A 66 3.94 -6.07 -3.46
CA LEU A 66 4.40 -7.43 -3.18
C LEU A 66 3.30 -8.49 -3.31
N LEU A 67 2.05 -8.16 -2.97
CA LEU A 67 0.92 -9.08 -3.02
C LEU A 67 0.36 -9.24 -4.44
N ARG A 68 0.14 -8.13 -5.16
CA ARG A 68 -0.47 -8.16 -6.50
C ARG A 68 0.51 -8.64 -7.57
N ARG A 69 1.81 -8.34 -7.41
CA ARG A 69 2.91 -8.75 -8.31
C ARG A 69 2.74 -8.37 -9.79
N ASP A 70 1.81 -7.48 -10.10
CA ASP A 70 1.69 -6.90 -11.43
C ASP A 70 2.67 -5.73 -11.62
N ARG A 71 2.96 -5.38 -12.87
CA ARG A 71 3.99 -4.38 -13.21
C ARG A 71 3.74 -3.01 -12.57
N LEU A 72 2.49 -2.55 -12.57
CA LEU A 72 2.14 -1.24 -12.04
C LEU A 72 2.31 -1.24 -10.52
N SER A 73 1.75 -2.24 -9.84
CA SER A 73 1.85 -2.35 -8.38
C SER A 73 3.30 -2.47 -7.90
N MET A 74 4.14 -3.25 -8.62
CA MET A 74 5.57 -3.36 -8.31
C MET A 74 6.31 -2.03 -8.53
N ALA A 75 6.03 -1.32 -9.62
CA ALA A 75 6.65 -0.01 -9.88
C ALA A 75 6.29 1.01 -8.79
N LEU A 76 5.01 1.07 -8.38
CA LEU A 76 4.56 1.94 -7.31
C LEU A 76 5.23 1.59 -5.97
N ALA A 77 5.33 0.31 -5.62
CA ALA A 77 6.01 -0.13 -4.41
C ALA A 77 7.50 0.25 -4.43
N MET A 78 8.19 0.09 -5.56
CA MET A 78 9.59 0.49 -5.70
C MET A 78 9.78 2.00 -5.55
N VAL A 79 8.95 2.81 -6.22
CA VAL A 79 9.02 4.28 -6.12
C VAL A 79 8.76 4.74 -4.70
N VAL A 80 7.70 4.22 -4.06
CA VAL A 80 7.37 4.57 -2.68
C VAL A 80 8.47 4.14 -1.72
N PHE A 81 9.01 2.94 -1.86
CA PHE A 81 10.10 2.47 -1.00
C PHE A 81 11.42 3.23 -1.23
N PHE A 82 11.71 3.63 -2.46
CA PHE A 82 12.88 4.46 -2.75
C PHE A 82 12.79 5.83 -2.08
N LEU A 83 11.64 6.50 -2.19
CA LEU A 83 11.43 7.83 -1.64
C LEU A 83 11.25 7.84 -0.12
N TYR A 84 10.57 6.80 0.42
CA TYR A 84 10.08 6.78 1.80
C TYR A 84 10.47 5.53 2.59
N GLY A 85 11.35 4.67 2.08
CA GLY A 85 11.80 3.45 2.79
C GLY A 85 12.47 3.74 4.13
N GLY A 86 13.05 4.93 4.29
CA GLY A 86 13.53 5.42 5.58
C GLY A 86 12.45 5.49 6.67
N MET A 87 11.16 5.55 6.32
CA MET A 87 10.05 5.55 7.28
C MET A 87 9.91 4.21 8.03
N VAL A 88 10.49 3.11 7.52
CA VAL A 88 10.59 1.85 8.27
C VAL A 88 11.28 2.08 9.61
N TRP A 89 12.22 3.03 9.66
CA TRP A 89 12.92 3.37 10.88
C TRP A 89 12.05 4.15 11.89
N GLY A 90 11.03 4.86 11.41
CA GLY A 90 10.12 5.66 12.23
C GLY A 90 9.22 4.86 13.17
N ILE A 91 9.08 3.54 12.96
CA ILE A 91 8.24 2.67 13.78
C ILE A 91 8.95 2.19 15.06
N PHE A 92 10.24 2.50 15.23
CA PHE A 92 11.03 2.08 16.39
C PHE A 92 11.25 3.24 17.37
N PRO A 93 11.30 2.96 18.69
CA PRO A 93 11.47 3.97 19.74
C PRO A 93 12.92 4.47 19.80
N ARG A 94 13.31 5.37 18.89
CA ARG A 94 14.68 5.90 18.80
C ARG A 94 14.85 7.34 19.22
N GLN A 95 13.78 8.11 19.24
CA GLN A 95 13.84 9.53 19.57
C GLN A 95 12.85 9.81 20.71
N PRO A 96 13.32 10.32 21.86
CA PRO A 96 12.48 10.49 23.05
C PRO A 96 11.32 11.49 22.88
N ASN A 97 11.30 12.26 21.79
CA ASN A 97 10.27 13.27 21.50
C ASN A 97 9.41 12.95 20.26
N ILE A 98 9.53 11.75 19.67
CA ILE A 98 8.69 11.30 18.55
C ILE A 98 7.77 10.18 19.04
N SER A 99 6.46 10.36 18.86
CA SER A 99 5.44 9.34 19.12
C SER A 99 5.51 8.22 18.08
N PHE A 100 6.48 7.31 18.22
CA PHE A 100 6.66 6.15 17.35
C PHE A 100 5.43 5.23 17.34
N GLU A 101 4.59 5.30 18.39
CA GLU A 101 3.39 4.50 18.56
C GLU A 101 2.40 4.71 17.41
N TYR A 102 2.22 5.95 16.93
CA TYR A 102 1.39 6.24 15.76
C TYR A 102 1.96 5.65 14.47
N HIS A 103 3.29 5.72 14.31
CA HIS A 103 3.97 5.16 13.14
C HIS A 103 3.84 3.64 13.12
N PHE A 104 4.05 3.02 14.28
CA PHE A 104 3.94 1.58 14.47
C PHE A 104 2.52 1.09 14.19
N TRP A 105 1.50 1.66 14.84
CA TRP A 105 0.12 1.26 14.60
C TRP A 105 -0.35 1.59 13.18
N GLY A 106 0.10 2.71 12.62
CA GLY A 106 -0.11 3.02 11.20
C GLY A 106 0.46 1.93 10.29
N ALA A 107 1.71 1.51 10.50
CA ALA A 107 2.36 0.45 9.75
C ALA A 107 1.65 -0.90 9.87
N VAL A 108 1.29 -1.31 11.10
CA VAL A 108 0.57 -2.57 11.38
C VAL A 108 -0.76 -2.59 10.63
N VAL A 109 -1.55 -1.52 10.75
CA VAL A 109 -2.85 -1.44 10.10
C VAL A 109 -2.70 -1.37 8.58
N GLY A 110 -1.73 -0.61 8.06
CA GLY A 110 -1.44 -0.54 6.63
C GLY A 110 -1.08 -1.91 6.02
N LEU A 111 -0.21 -2.68 6.70
CA LEU A 111 0.10 -4.06 6.35
C LEU A 111 -1.17 -4.91 6.32
N ALA A 112 -1.91 -4.93 7.44
CA ALA A 112 -3.11 -5.75 7.58
C ALA A 112 -4.16 -5.41 6.52
N CYS A 113 -4.38 -4.12 6.25
CA CYS A 113 -5.29 -3.66 5.20
C CYS A 113 -4.88 -4.23 3.85
N ALA A 114 -3.61 -4.14 3.45
CA ALA A 114 -3.16 -4.66 2.16
C ALA A 114 -3.51 -6.15 2.00
N PHE A 115 -3.26 -6.98 3.01
CA PHE A 115 -3.63 -8.40 2.98
C PHE A 115 -5.14 -8.65 2.84
N VAL A 116 -5.97 -7.77 3.40
CA VAL A 116 -7.43 -7.89 3.32
C VAL A 116 -7.96 -7.42 1.95
N VAL A 117 -7.42 -6.32 1.40
CA VAL A 117 -8.02 -5.64 0.25
C VAL A 117 -7.25 -5.82 -1.08
N TYR A 118 -6.15 -6.59 -1.14
CA TYR A 118 -5.33 -6.68 -2.36
C TYR A 118 -6.04 -7.15 -3.62
N ARG A 119 -7.18 -7.86 -3.48
CA ARG A 119 -8.01 -8.36 -4.58
C ARG A 119 -9.19 -7.44 -4.94
N LEU A 120 -9.36 -6.31 -4.27
CA LEU A 120 -10.54 -5.47 -4.44
C LEU A 120 -10.55 -4.69 -5.77
N ASP A 121 -9.37 -4.25 -6.21
CA ASP A 121 -9.17 -3.66 -7.52
C ASP A 121 -8.81 -4.75 -8.53
N PRO A 122 -9.37 -4.75 -9.76
CA PRO A 122 -9.06 -5.75 -10.79
C PRO A 122 -7.55 -5.86 -11.03
N LEU A 123 -7.05 -7.09 -11.18
CA LEU A 123 -5.68 -7.31 -11.65
C LEU A 123 -5.61 -7.05 -13.16
N PRO A 124 -4.49 -6.55 -13.68
CA PRO A 124 -4.30 -6.45 -15.13
C PRO A 124 -4.49 -7.82 -15.79
N PRO A 125 -5.09 -7.88 -16.99
CA PRO A 125 -5.26 -9.14 -17.70
C PRO A 125 -3.87 -9.78 -17.95
N PRO A 126 -3.78 -11.12 -17.95
CA PRO A 126 -2.57 -11.81 -18.36
C PRO A 126 -2.13 -11.33 -19.74
N ARG A 127 -0.82 -11.14 -19.94
CA ARG A 127 -0.30 -10.75 -21.25
C ARG A 127 -0.38 -11.97 -22.18
N ARG A 128 -1.42 -12.03 -23.02
CA ARG A 128 -1.44 -12.93 -24.17
C ARG A 128 -0.35 -12.50 -25.14
N TYR A 129 0.47 -13.45 -25.57
CA TYR A 129 1.51 -13.22 -26.56
C TYR A 129 1.03 -13.73 -27.92
N GLY A 130 1.46 -13.10 -29.02
CA GLY A 130 0.98 -13.46 -30.36
C GLY A 130 1.17 -14.94 -30.72
N TRP A 131 2.20 -15.59 -30.19
CA TRP A 131 2.42 -17.03 -30.38
C TRP A 131 1.38 -17.93 -29.68
N GLU A 132 0.65 -17.45 -28.67
CA GLU A 132 -0.48 -18.18 -28.09
C GLU A 132 -1.69 -18.17 -29.05
N GLU A 133 -1.90 -17.07 -29.79
CA GLU A 133 -2.94 -16.98 -30.82
C GLU A 133 -2.61 -17.86 -32.02
N ASP A 134 -1.34 -17.89 -32.44
CA ASP A 134 -0.85 -18.77 -33.52
C ASP A 134 -1.02 -20.26 -33.17
N THR A 135 -0.85 -20.63 -31.90
CA THR A 135 -1.00 -22.01 -31.42
C THR A 135 -2.48 -22.43 -31.35
N GLU A 136 -3.37 -21.54 -30.90
CA GLU A 136 -4.83 -21.80 -30.90
C GLU A 136 -5.38 -21.89 -32.34
N ALA A 137 -4.92 -21.02 -33.25
CA ALA A 137 -5.34 -21.02 -34.65
C ALA A 137 -4.80 -22.21 -35.46
N SER A 138 -3.58 -22.67 -35.16
CA SER A 138 -3.02 -23.88 -35.80
C SER A 138 -3.66 -25.16 -35.25
N GLY A 139 -3.92 -25.23 -33.94
CA GLY A 139 -4.58 -26.39 -33.32
C GLY A 139 -6.03 -26.60 -33.78
N SER A 140 -6.78 -25.53 -34.10
CA SER A 140 -8.16 -25.66 -34.60
C SER A 140 -8.26 -26.15 -36.06
N GLY A 141 -7.17 -26.06 -36.83
CA GLY A 141 -7.16 -26.46 -38.25
C GLY A 141 -6.87 -27.95 -38.48
N ASP A 142 -6.31 -28.63 -37.49
CA ASP A 142 -5.90 -30.03 -37.60
C ASP A 142 -7.02 -31.02 -37.24
N ASP A 143 -8.12 -30.55 -36.62
CA ASP A 143 -9.25 -31.35 -36.16
C ASP A 143 -10.41 -31.46 -37.20
N GLU A 144 -10.27 -30.89 -38.40
CA GLU A 144 -11.33 -30.81 -39.44
C GLU A 144 -11.35 -31.93 -40.50
N TRP A 145 -10.65 -33.07 -40.29
CA TRP A 145 -10.60 -34.19 -41.26
C TRP A 145 -11.11 -35.53 -40.73
#